data_AF-A0AAC9YBK7-F1
#
_entry.id   AF-A0AAC9YBK7-F1
#
_cell.length_a   1.000
_cell.length_b   1.000
_cell.length_c   1.000
_cell.angle_alpha   90.00
_cell.angle_beta   90.00
_cell.angle_gamma   90.00
#
_symmetry.space_group_name_H-M   'P 1'
#
loop_
_entity.id
_entity.type
_entity.pdbx_description
1 polymer ?
#
loop_
_entity_poly.entity_id
_entity_poly.type
_entity_poly.pdbx_seq_one_letter_code
_entity_poly.pdbx_strand_id
1 'polypeptide(L)'
;MKTIMVASDSAGETAEAVARAVIRQFEAQKVRTERWANIKSEDEVRELMERAAATGSLVVYTLVLPELREMLRQESVRLSVRAVDVMGPAMEGFVQAFDSLPKGEAGLHRMDEAYFDRVEAVEYTVKADDGQHIAGWNQADLILLGVSRTSKTPLGIYLAHKGYKVANYPLVPEVKPPDELFELPRSVFVGLTMDPEKLINIRIERLKTMGLPSSVSYASLERVAEELEHARSLFRRLGCLVVDVTDRAIEETAGIILDARKHRI
;
A
#
# COMPACT_ATOMS: atom_id res chain seq x y z
N MET A 1 -26.17 18.12 -10.14
CA MET A 1 -24.90 17.41 -9.91
C MET A 1 -24.70 16.48 -11.09
N LYS A 2 -23.56 16.52 -11.78
CA LYS A 2 -23.33 15.61 -12.92
C LYS A 2 -22.80 14.28 -12.42
N THR A 3 -23.22 13.19 -13.06
CA THR A 3 -22.78 11.84 -12.73
C THR A 3 -21.84 11.34 -13.83
N ILE A 4 -20.72 10.77 -13.42
CA ILE A 4 -19.87 9.95 -14.27
C ILE A 4 -20.12 8.50 -13.86
N MET A 5 -20.58 7.70 -14.81
CA MET A 5 -20.75 6.26 -14.62
C MET A 5 -19.43 5.58 -14.97
N VAL A 6 -18.90 4.80 -14.04
CA VAL A 6 -17.64 4.08 -14.17
C VAL A 6 -17.95 2.61 -14.38
N ALA A 7 -17.64 2.07 -15.55
CA ALA A 7 -18.03 0.72 -15.94
C ALA A 7 -16.82 -0.22 -16.09
N SER A 8 -16.93 -1.45 -15.61
CA SER A 8 -15.88 -2.46 -15.77
C SER A 8 -16.42 -3.88 -15.69
N ASP A 9 -15.79 -4.78 -16.43
CA ASP A 9 -15.96 -6.23 -16.36
C ASP A 9 -15.25 -6.87 -15.15
N SER A 10 -14.61 -6.04 -14.30
CA SER A 10 -13.98 -6.40 -13.04
C SER A 10 -14.34 -5.38 -11.95
N ALA A 11 -13.43 -5.04 -11.03
CA ALA A 11 -13.71 -4.18 -9.88
C ALA A 11 -13.95 -2.70 -10.23
N GLY A 12 -13.50 -2.22 -11.40
CA GLY A 12 -13.66 -0.83 -11.84
C GLY A 12 -12.76 0.21 -11.18
N GLU A 13 -11.76 -0.20 -10.39
CA GLU A 13 -10.84 0.71 -9.70
C GLU A 13 -10.00 1.55 -10.67
N THR A 14 -9.52 0.96 -11.76
CA THR A 14 -8.71 1.65 -12.76
C THR A 14 -9.49 2.78 -13.44
N ALA A 15 -10.69 2.47 -13.94
CA ALA A 15 -11.57 3.45 -14.56
C ALA A 15 -11.95 4.58 -13.57
N GLU A 16 -12.19 4.23 -12.30
CA GLU A 16 -12.51 5.21 -11.27
C GLU A 16 -11.30 6.10 -10.94
N ALA A 17 -10.10 5.53 -10.82
CA ALA A 17 -8.87 6.28 -10.54
C ALA A 17 -8.58 7.30 -11.65
N VAL A 18 -8.71 6.88 -12.92
CA VAL A 18 -8.56 7.78 -14.08
C VAL A 18 -9.65 8.86 -14.07
N ALA A 19 -10.91 8.50 -13.86
CA ALA A 19 -12.00 9.47 -13.77
C ALA A 19 -11.74 10.50 -12.66
N ARG A 20 -11.31 10.07 -11.46
CA ARG A 20 -10.98 10.97 -10.34
C ARG A 20 -9.79 11.86 -10.64
N ALA A 21 -8.75 11.35 -11.29
CA ALA A 21 -7.59 12.14 -11.70
C ALA A 21 -7.99 13.23 -12.70
N VAL A 22 -8.83 12.89 -13.68
CA VAL A 22 -9.37 13.84 -14.67
C VAL A 22 -10.28 14.86 -14.00
N ILE A 23 -11.21 14.46 -13.13
CA ILE A 23 -12.10 15.38 -12.39
C ILE A 23 -11.30 16.46 -11.65
N ARG A 24 -10.16 16.12 -11.04
CA ARG A 24 -9.29 17.09 -10.36
C ARG A 24 -8.72 18.18 -11.27
N GLN A 25 -8.67 17.94 -12.59
CA GLN A 25 -8.24 18.93 -13.58
C GLN A 25 -9.36 19.92 -13.95
N PHE A 26 -10.60 19.68 -13.51
CA PHE A 26 -11.75 20.55 -13.79
C PHE A 26 -12.22 21.23 -12.49
N GLU A 27 -11.82 22.48 -12.28
CA GLU A 27 -12.00 23.23 -11.03
C GLU A 27 -13.47 23.55 -10.64
N ALA A 28 -14.47 23.28 -11.49
CA ALA A 28 -15.78 23.96 -11.40
C ALA A 28 -17.03 23.06 -11.32
N GLN A 29 -16.95 21.73 -11.18
CA GLN A 29 -18.16 20.88 -11.18
C GLN A 29 -18.24 19.94 -9.99
N LYS A 30 -19.36 20.00 -9.25
CA LYS A 30 -19.79 18.93 -8.34
C LYS A 30 -20.13 17.70 -9.19
N VAL A 31 -19.15 16.81 -9.31
CA VAL A 31 -19.25 15.53 -10.03
C VAL A 31 -19.32 14.38 -9.03
N ARG A 32 -20.25 13.46 -9.23
CA ARG A 32 -20.29 12.18 -8.50
C ARG A 32 -19.87 11.06 -9.45
N THR A 33 -19.10 10.11 -8.95
CA THR A 33 -18.84 8.84 -9.64
C THR A 33 -19.87 7.80 -9.19
N GLU A 34 -20.37 7.01 -10.14
CA GLU A 34 -21.26 5.87 -9.88
C GLU A 34 -20.66 4.63 -10.53
N ARG A 35 -20.33 3.63 -9.74
CA ARG A 35 -19.57 2.47 -10.20
C ARG A 35 -20.49 1.30 -10.58
N TRP A 36 -20.27 0.77 -11.77
CA TRP A 36 -20.87 -0.40 -12.38
C TRP A 36 -19.77 -1.45 -12.59
N ALA A 37 -19.56 -2.28 -11.57
CA ALA A 37 -18.51 -3.30 -11.54
C ALA A 37 -19.06 -4.68 -11.91
N ASN A 38 -18.18 -5.58 -12.33
CA ASN A 38 -18.46 -6.96 -12.69
C ASN A 38 -19.51 -7.11 -13.81
N ILE A 39 -19.46 -6.25 -14.83
CA ILE A 39 -20.31 -6.39 -16.02
C ILE A 39 -19.85 -7.63 -16.81
N LYS A 40 -20.74 -8.61 -16.97
CA LYS A 40 -20.45 -9.91 -17.58
C LYS A 40 -21.28 -10.19 -18.83
N SER A 41 -22.24 -9.32 -19.15
CA SER A 41 -23.17 -9.55 -20.26
C SER A 41 -23.48 -8.28 -21.05
N GLU A 42 -23.86 -8.45 -22.31
CA GLU A 42 -24.33 -7.36 -23.17
C GLU A 42 -25.61 -6.70 -22.64
N ASP A 43 -26.46 -7.44 -21.94
CA ASP A 43 -27.68 -6.92 -21.34
C ASP A 43 -27.38 -5.94 -20.20
N GLU A 44 -26.38 -6.23 -19.36
CA GLU A 44 -25.92 -5.30 -18.31
C GLU A 44 -25.28 -4.04 -18.93
N VAL A 45 -24.57 -4.18 -20.05
CA VAL A 45 -24.07 -3.02 -20.82
C VAL A 45 -25.24 -2.17 -21.33
N ARG A 46 -26.30 -2.81 -21.85
CA ARG A 46 -27.48 -2.08 -22.33
C ARG A 46 -28.18 -1.33 -21.18
N GLU A 47 -28.37 -1.98 -20.04
CA GLU A 47 -28.97 -1.35 -18.85
C GLU A 47 -28.16 -0.13 -18.39
N LEU A 48 -26.83 -0.28 -18.29
CA LEU A 48 -25.91 0.82 -17.96
C LEU A 48 -26.09 2.00 -18.92
N MET A 49 -26.10 1.72 -20.23
CA MET A 49 -26.14 2.76 -21.26
C MET A 49 -27.51 3.45 -21.34
N GLU A 50 -28.60 2.71 -21.15
CA GLU A 50 -29.95 3.28 -21.03
C GLU A 50 -30.06 4.21 -19.81
N ARG A 51 -29.51 3.80 -18.67
CA ARG A 51 -29.45 4.64 -17.47
C ARG A 51 -28.56 5.86 -17.67
N ALA A 52 -27.43 5.71 -18.36
CA ALA A 52 -26.55 6.83 -18.69
C ALA A 52 -27.27 7.85 -19.58
N ALA A 53 -28.04 7.39 -20.57
CA ALA A 53 -28.86 8.23 -21.44
C ALA A 53 -29.94 8.98 -20.64
N ALA A 54 -30.70 8.26 -19.80
CA ALA A 54 -31.76 8.85 -18.98
C ALA A 54 -31.26 9.93 -18.00
N THR A 55 -30.01 9.81 -17.55
CA THR A 55 -29.40 10.74 -16.58
C THR A 55 -28.46 11.78 -17.19
N GLY A 56 -28.20 11.71 -18.51
CA GLY A 56 -27.22 12.56 -19.18
C GLY A 56 -25.78 12.36 -18.66
N SER A 57 -25.46 11.13 -18.21
CA SER A 57 -24.16 10.79 -17.61
C SER A 57 -23.09 10.54 -18.68
N LEU A 58 -21.84 10.87 -18.34
CA LEU A 58 -20.67 10.41 -19.09
C LEU A 58 -20.32 9.00 -18.62
N VAL A 59 -20.01 8.10 -19.53
CA VAL A 59 -19.51 6.75 -19.21
C VAL A 59 -17.99 6.72 -19.37
N VAL A 60 -17.28 6.26 -18.35
CA VAL A 60 -15.84 5.99 -18.39
C VAL A 60 -15.67 4.51 -18.09
N TYR A 61 -14.98 3.76 -18.94
CA TYR A 61 -14.99 2.30 -18.81
C TYR A 61 -13.64 1.63 -19.08
N THR A 62 -13.50 0.46 -18.48
CA THR A 62 -12.40 -0.50 -18.70
C THR A 62 -13.02 -1.87 -18.92
N LEU A 63 -13.26 -2.21 -20.20
CA LEU A 63 -13.79 -3.50 -20.64
C LEU A 63 -12.71 -4.22 -21.46
N VAL A 64 -12.20 -5.32 -20.94
CA VAL A 64 -11.21 -6.19 -21.59
C VAL A 64 -11.90 -7.12 -22.59
N LEU A 65 -13.11 -7.60 -22.28
CA LEU A 65 -13.90 -8.44 -23.18
C LEU A 65 -14.28 -7.68 -24.47
N PRO A 66 -13.84 -8.14 -25.66
CA PRO A 66 -14.11 -7.48 -26.93
C PRO A 66 -15.61 -7.30 -27.21
N GLU A 67 -16.42 -8.29 -26.86
CA GLU A 67 -17.87 -8.31 -27.12
C GLU A 67 -18.57 -7.20 -26.32
N LEU A 68 -18.25 -7.08 -25.02
CA LEU A 68 -18.81 -6.03 -24.16
C LEU A 68 -18.35 -4.63 -24.57
N ARG A 69 -17.08 -4.51 -24.98
CA ARG A 69 -16.54 -3.23 -25.47
C ARG A 69 -17.27 -2.78 -26.73
N GLU A 70 -17.45 -3.69 -27.69
CA GLU A 70 -18.14 -3.38 -28.94
C GLU A 70 -19.62 -3.07 -28.69
N MET A 71 -20.30 -3.82 -27.82
CA MET A 71 -21.66 -3.52 -27.40
C MET A 71 -21.76 -2.12 -26.80
N LEU A 72 -20.87 -1.75 -25.87
CA LEU A 72 -20.88 -0.43 -25.24
C LEU A 72 -20.65 0.69 -26.27
N ARG A 73 -19.74 0.47 -27.23
CA ARG A 73 -19.49 1.40 -28.34
C ARG A 73 -20.73 1.60 -29.22
N GLN A 74 -21.43 0.51 -29.56
CA GLN A 74 -22.66 0.55 -30.35
C GLN A 74 -23.78 1.29 -29.60
N GLU A 75 -23.97 0.99 -28.31
CA GLU A 75 -24.97 1.67 -27.47
C GLU A 75 -24.65 3.16 -27.26
N SER A 76 -23.36 3.52 -27.16
CA SER A 76 -22.92 4.91 -27.06
C SER A 76 -23.35 5.72 -28.27
N VAL A 77 -23.22 5.15 -29.47
CA VAL A 77 -23.71 5.77 -30.71
C VAL A 77 -25.24 5.78 -30.76
N ARG A 78 -25.88 4.63 -30.49
CA ARG A 78 -27.34 4.45 -30.55
C ARG A 78 -28.09 5.43 -29.65
N LEU A 79 -27.61 5.62 -28.43
CA LEU A 79 -28.24 6.45 -27.40
C LEU A 79 -27.64 7.87 -27.31
N SER A 80 -26.67 8.20 -28.16
CA SER A 80 -25.94 9.48 -28.11
C SER A 80 -25.32 9.79 -26.73
N VAL A 81 -24.87 8.74 -26.05
CA VAL A 81 -24.20 8.83 -24.74
C VAL A 81 -22.70 8.95 -24.98
N ARG A 82 -22.04 9.92 -24.33
CA ARG A 82 -20.58 10.03 -24.38
C ARG A 82 -19.96 8.89 -23.56
N ALA A 83 -19.06 8.14 -24.17
CA ALA A 83 -18.33 7.05 -23.52
C ALA A 83 -16.82 7.17 -23.80
N VAL A 84 -15.98 6.91 -22.79
CA VAL A 84 -14.52 6.97 -22.87
C VAL A 84 -13.93 5.61 -22.51
N ASP A 85 -13.29 4.97 -23.49
CA ASP A 85 -12.48 3.77 -23.26
C ASP A 85 -11.12 4.17 -22.68
N VAL A 86 -10.85 3.76 -21.45
CA VAL A 86 -9.57 4.05 -20.78
C VAL A 86 -8.49 3.06 -21.19
N MET A 87 -8.86 1.82 -21.52
CA MET A 87 -7.90 0.72 -21.66
C MET A 87 -7.62 0.35 -23.13
N GLY A 88 -8.61 0.51 -24.02
CA GLY A 88 -8.52 0.18 -25.45
C GLY A 88 -7.25 0.70 -26.13
N PRO A 89 -6.98 2.01 -26.10
CA PRO A 89 -5.79 2.58 -26.73
C PRO A 89 -4.47 2.01 -26.18
N ALA A 90 -4.41 1.71 -24.88
CA ALA A 90 -3.24 1.11 -24.27
C ALA A 90 -3.04 -0.34 -24.74
N MET A 91 -4.12 -1.12 -24.81
CA MET A 91 -4.06 -2.49 -25.34
C MET A 91 -3.61 -2.52 -26.80
N GLU A 92 -4.11 -1.62 -27.64
CA GLU A 92 -3.68 -1.50 -29.04
C GLU A 92 -2.18 -1.20 -29.15
N GLY A 93 -1.66 -0.29 -28.32
CA GLY A 93 -0.23 0.00 -28.26
C GLY A 93 0.61 -1.21 -27.86
N PHE A 94 0.12 -2.04 -26.93
CA PHE A 94 0.82 -3.27 -26.54
C PHE A 94 0.80 -4.33 -27.66
N VAL A 95 -0.31 -4.51 -28.37
CA VAL A 95 -0.37 -5.43 -29.51
C VAL A 95 0.66 -5.03 -30.58
N GLN A 96 0.76 -3.73 -30.88
CA GLN A 96 1.72 -3.23 -31.87
C GLN A 96 3.18 -3.36 -31.41
N ALA A 97 3.45 -3.17 -30.12
CA ALA A 97 4.81 -3.22 -29.59
C ALA A 97 5.35 -4.63 -29.37
N PHE A 98 4.48 -5.58 -29.01
CA PHE A 98 4.89 -6.92 -28.57
C PHE A 98 4.40 -8.06 -29.47
N ASP A 99 3.68 -7.76 -30.55
CA ASP A 99 3.10 -8.72 -31.51
C ASP A 99 2.32 -9.84 -30.80
N SER A 100 1.64 -9.48 -29.72
CA SER A 100 0.93 -10.41 -28.83
C SER A 100 -0.51 -9.94 -28.64
N LEU A 101 -1.48 -10.85 -28.85
CA LEU A 101 -2.89 -10.55 -28.65
C LEU A 101 -3.23 -10.46 -27.15
N PRO A 102 -4.17 -9.58 -26.75
CA PRO A 102 -4.67 -9.55 -25.38
C PRO A 102 -5.33 -10.88 -25.06
N LYS A 103 -5.14 -11.40 -23.84
CA LYS A 103 -5.75 -12.67 -23.42
C LYS A 103 -7.28 -12.66 -23.41
N GLY A 104 -7.90 -11.47 -23.35
CA GLY A 104 -9.36 -11.35 -23.35
C GLY A 104 -10.01 -11.91 -22.07
N GLU A 105 -9.26 -12.06 -20.99
CA GLU A 105 -9.77 -12.63 -19.74
C GLU A 105 -10.13 -11.49 -18.78
N ALA A 106 -11.42 -11.14 -18.71
CA ALA A 106 -11.92 -10.25 -17.67
C ALA A 106 -11.73 -10.86 -16.28
N GLY A 107 -11.28 -10.05 -15.33
CA GLY A 107 -11.09 -10.50 -13.96
C GLY A 107 -9.86 -11.38 -13.73
N LEU A 108 -9.00 -11.61 -14.73
CA LEU A 108 -7.71 -12.26 -14.50
C LEU A 108 -6.67 -11.28 -13.94
N HIS A 109 -7.02 -10.64 -12.82
CA HIS A 109 -6.00 -10.59 -11.80
C HIS A 109 -5.72 -12.05 -11.44
N ARG A 110 -4.45 -12.45 -11.53
CA ARG A 110 -3.90 -13.56 -10.75
C ARG A 110 -4.23 -13.30 -9.27
N MET A 111 -5.47 -13.56 -8.88
CA MET A 111 -5.97 -13.42 -7.51
C MET A 111 -5.39 -14.52 -6.61
N ASP A 112 -4.57 -15.43 -7.15
CA ASP A 112 -4.21 -16.67 -6.46
C ASP A 112 -2.81 -16.70 -5.86
N GLU A 113 -1.89 -15.80 -6.23
CA GLU A 113 -0.52 -15.84 -5.67
C GLU A 113 -0.21 -14.53 -4.96
N ALA A 114 -0.14 -13.41 -5.69
CA ALA A 114 0.18 -12.11 -5.07
C ALA A 114 -0.82 -11.65 -3.99
N TYR A 115 -2.07 -12.12 -4.01
CA TYR A 115 -3.03 -11.88 -2.93
C TYR A 115 -2.73 -12.79 -1.73
N PHE A 116 -2.52 -14.08 -1.96
CA PHE A 116 -2.19 -15.04 -0.90
C PHE A 116 -0.83 -14.72 -0.26
N ASP A 117 0.16 -14.30 -1.03
CA ASP A 117 1.45 -13.79 -0.54
C ASP A 117 1.27 -12.57 0.36
N ARG A 118 0.36 -11.65 0.01
CA ARG A 118 0.03 -10.50 0.87
C ARG A 118 -0.69 -10.92 2.14
N VAL A 119 -1.64 -11.86 2.04
CA VAL A 119 -2.35 -12.40 3.22
C VAL A 119 -1.35 -13.07 4.15
N GLU A 120 -0.47 -13.92 3.61
CA GLU A 120 0.58 -14.58 4.37
C GLU A 120 1.55 -13.56 5.00
N ALA A 121 1.97 -12.54 4.25
CA ALA A 121 2.81 -11.46 4.74
C ALA A 121 2.17 -10.70 5.91
N VAL A 122 0.87 -10.38 5.80
CA VAL A 122 0.11 -9.71 6.87
C VAL A 122 -0.03 -10.63 8.08
N GLU A 123 -0.40 -11.90 7.90
CA GLU A 123 -0.53 -12.86 8.99
C GLU A 123 0.79 -13.07 9.73
N TYR A 124 1.90 -13.23 8.99
CA TYR A 124 3.24 -13.30 9.56
C TYR A 124 3.55 -12.06 10.38
N THR A 125 3.33 -10.87 9.79
CA THR A 125 3.71 -9.60 10.41
C THR A 125 2.93 -9.33 11.69
N VAL A 126 1.62 -9.64 11.70
CA VAL A 126 0.79 -9.51 12.91
C VAL A 126 1.27 -10.47 14.01
N LYS A 127 1.65 -11.71 13.67
CA LYS A 127 2.21 -12.67 14.64
C LYS A 127 3.60 -12.26 15.15
N ALA A 128 4.37 -11.54 14.34
CA ALA A 128 5.76 -11.16 14.63
C ALA A 128 5.93 -9.74 15.19
N ASP A 129 4.84 -8.98 15.43
CA ASP A 129 4.93 -7.58 15.88
C ASP A 129 5.36 -7.43 17.35
N ASP A 130 5.01 -8.41 18.20
CA ASP A 130 5.26 -8.34 19.65
C ASP A 130 6.69 -8.74 20.06
N GLY A 131 7.58 -9.07 19.11
CA GLY A 131 8.99 -9.40 19.38
C GLY A 131 9.21 -10.69 20.20
N GLN A 132 8.15 -11.40 20.58
CA GLN A 132 8.19 -12.61 21.40
C GLN A 132 8.48 -13.88 20.60
N HIS A 133 8.48 -13.81 19.27
CA HIS A 133 8.64 -14.97 18.39
C HIS A 133 9.91 -14.83 17.52
N ILE A 134 11.07 -15.04 18.16
CA ILE A 134 12.37 -15.19 17.47
C ILE A 134 12.32 -16.41 16.53
N ALA A 135 11.58 -17.45 16.93
CA ALA A 135 11.26 -18.61 16.10
C ALA A 135 10.38 -18.18 14.91
N GLY A 136 11.02 -17.85 13.79
CA GLY A 136 10.37 -17.42 12.56
C GLY A 136 11.08 -16.31 11.81
N TRP A 137 12.14 -15.71 12.36
CA TRP A 137 12.90 -14.64 11.67
C TRP A 137 13.56 -15.10 10.37
N ASN A 138 13.84 -16.39 10.23
CA ASN A 138 14.34 -16.98 8.97
C ASN A 138 13.33 -16.88 7.81
N GLN A 139 12.04 -16.67 8.11
CA GLN A 139 10.98 -16.44 7.12
C GLN A 139 10.70 -14.95 6.89
N ALA A 140 11.33 -14.05 7.65
CA ALA A 140 11.14 -12.62 7.49
C ALA A 140 11.86 -12.12 6.24
N ASP A 141 11.16 -11.35 5.41
CA ASP A 141 11.80 -10.53 4.40
C ASP A 141 12.54 -9.35 5.03
N LEU A 142 11.97 -8.80 6.11
CA LEU A 142 12.43 -7.60 6.77
C LEU A 142 12.32 -7.73 8.29
N ILE A 143 13.33 -7.25 9.01
CA ILE A 143 13.33 -7.15 10.47
C ILE A 143 13.55 -5.70 10.85
N LEU A 144 12.50 -5.06 11.37
CA LEU A 144 12.53 -3.68 11.86
C LEU A 144 13.06 -3.66 13.29
N LEU A 145 14.16 -2.95 13.48
CA LEU A 145 14.84 -2.77 14.76
C LEU A 145 14.68 -1.31 15.20
N GLY A 146 14.38 -1.06 16.46
CA GLY A 146 14.38 0.32 16.97
C GLY A 146 13.75 0.48 18.34
N VAL A 147 14.00 1.62 18.96
CA VAL A 147 13.46 1.96 20.27
C VAL A 147 11.93 2.11 20.24
N SER A 148 11.27 2.03 21.39
CA SER A 148 9.81 2.23 21.48
C SER A 148 9.40 3.57 20.84
N ARG A 149 8.30 3.56 20.08
CA ARG A 149 7.70 4.72 19.36
C ARG A 149 8.40 5.21 18.08
N THR A 150 9.24 4.39 17.46
CA THR A 150 9.80 4.61 16.12
C THR A 150 8.92 4.10 14.97
N SER A 151 7.60 4.04 15.16
CA SER A 151 6.62 3.65 14.12
C SER A 151 6.80 2.25 13.48
N LYS A 152 7.48 1.32 14.17
CA LYS A 152 7.71 -0.06 13.67
C LYS A 152 6.41 -0.80 13.31
N THR A 153 5.42 -0.86 14.21
CA THR A 153 4.15 -1.58 13.96
C THR A 153 3.38 -1.03 12.75
N PRO A 154 3.07 0.29 12.64
CA PRO A 154 2.39 0.82 11.45
C PRO A 154 3.17 0.61 10.15
N LEU A 155 4.50 0.76 10.20
CA LEU A 155 5.36 0.56 9.05
C LEU A 155 5.41 -0.91 8.61
N GLY A 156 5.50 -1.84 9.56
CA GLY A 156 5.47 -3.28 9.29
C GLY A 156 4.18 -3.70 8.60
N ILE A 157 3.02 -3.26 9.12
CA ILE A 157 1.73 -3.55 8.50
C ILE A 157 1.63 -2.93 7.09
N TYR A 158 2.12 -1.71 6.89
CA TYR A 158 2.14 -1.08 5.57
C TYR A 158 2.98 -1.89 4.56
N LEU A 159 4.18 -2.31 4.96
CA LEU A 159 5.07 -3.15 4.14
C LEU A 159 4.46 -4.54 3.90
N ALA A 160 3.75 -5.12 4.86
CA ALA A 160 3.03 -6.37 4.69
C ALA A 160 1.91 -6.27 3.64
N HIS A 161 1.19 -5.15 3.57
CA HIS A 161 0.24 -4.88 2.49
C HIS A 161 0.91 -4.75 1.11
N LYS A 162 2.24 -4.51 1.06
CA LYS A 162 3.05 -4.55 -0.16
C LYS A 162 3.61 -5.96 -0.46
N GLY A 163 3.34 -6.95 0.39
CA GLY A 163 3.72 -8.35 0.21
C GLY A 163 4.98 -8.79 0.96
N TYR A 164 5.46 -8.01 1.94
CA TYR A 164 6.69 -8.35 2.69
C TYR A 164 6.38 -8.91 4.08
N LYS A 165 6.98 -10.05 4.43
CA LYS A 165 6.95 -10.62 5.79
C LYS A 165 7.86 -9.78 6.69
N VAL A 166 7.26 -8.99 7.59
CA VAL A 166 8.00 -8.07 8.46
C VAL A 166 7.96 -8.56 9.91
N ALA A 167 9.12 -8.72 10.53
CA ALA A 167 9.22 -8.90 11.98
C ALA A 167 9.63 -7.59 12.65
N ASN A 168 9.14 -7.36 13.86
CA ASN A 168 9.50 -6.20 14.68
C ASN A 168 10.27 -6.69 15.89
N TYR A 169 11.45 -6.12 16.14
CA TYR A 169 12.21 -6.39 17.35
C TYR A 169 12.48 -5.07 18.12
N PRO A 170 11.86 -4.89 19.30
CA PRO A 170 12.06 -3.70 20.10
C PRO A 170 13.44 -3.70 20.75
N LEU A 171 14.10 -2.54 20.73
CA LEU A 171 15.40 -2.36 21.40
C LEU A 171 15.21 -1.67 22.73
N VAL A 172 15.74 -2.30 23.78
CA VAL A 172 15.70 -1.82 25.17
C VAL A 172 17.08 -2.11 25.79
N PRO A 173 17.80 -1.12 26.36
CA PRO A 173 19.17 -1.27 26.84
C PRO A 173 19.39 -2.41 27.85
N GLU A 174 18.40 -2.70 28.68
CA GLU A 174 18.47 -3.72 29.74
C GLU A 174 18.43 -5.16 29.19
N VAL A 175 17.98 -5.34 27.95
CA VAL A 175 17.79 -6.66 27.35
C VAL A 175 18.91 -6.92 26.36
N LYS A 176 19.74 -7.94 26.64
CA LYS A 176 20.75 -8.39 25.68
C LYS A 176 20.04 -8.85 24.38
N PRO A 177 20.44 -8.33 23.20
CA PRO A 177 19.91 -8.82 21.94
C PRO A 177 20.23 -10.32 21.75
N PRO A 178 19.27 -11.13 21.25
CA PRO A 178 19.46 -12.55 21.01
C PRO A 178 20.58 -12.79 19.99
N ASP A 179 21.32 -13.88 20.16
CA ASP A 179 22.49 -14.20 19.33
C ASP A 179 22.05 -14.53 17.89
N GLU A 180 20.81 -15.00 17.70
CA GLU A 180 20.13 -15.26 16.44
C GLU A 180 20.09 -14.03 15.50
N LEU A 181 20.12 -12.79 16.03
CA LEU A 181 20.23 -11.58 15.19
C LEU A 181 21.51 -11.58 14.37
N PHE A 182 22.60 -12.15 14.89
CA PHE A 182 23.91 -12.13 14.25
C PHE A 182 24.09 -13.28 13.25
N GLU A 183 23.17 -14.25 13.24
CA GLU A 183 23.18 -15.39 12.32
C GLU A 183 22.43 -15.08 11.01
N LEU A 184 21.58 -14.05 11.00
CA LEU A 184 20.76 -13.68 9.85
C LEU A 184 21.50 -12.77 8.85
N PRO A 185 21.12 -12.79 7.56
CA PRO A 185 21.73 -11.93 6.55
C PRO A 185 21.54 -10.44 6.87
N ARG A 186 22.60 -9.65 6.75
CA ARG A 186 22.55 -8.19 7.04
C ARG A 186 21.50 -7.43 6.21
N SER A 187 21.13 -7.97 5.05
CA SER A 187 20.16 -7.39 4.11
C SER A 187 18.72 -7.39 4.63
N VAL A 188 18.38 -8.24 5.61
CA VAL A 188 17.00 -8.28 6.16
C VAL A 188 16.77 -7.18 7.20
N PHE A 189 17.82 -6.66 7.82
CA PHE A 189 17.69 -5.72 8.93
C PHE A 189 17.51 -4.26 8.47
N VAL A 190 16.57 -3.58 9.13
CA VAL A 190 16.36 -2.13 9.03
C VAL A 190 16.28 -1.53 10.43
N GLY A 191 17.25 -0.69 10.78
CA GLY A 191 17.22 0.13 11.98
C GLY A 191 16.40 1.40 11.77
N LEU A 192 15.45 1.66 12.67
CA LEU A 192 14.67 2.90 12.71
C LEU A 192 15.18 3.77 13.85
N THR A 193 15.54 5.01 13.52
CA THR A 193 15.94 6.04 14.49
C THR A 193 15.00 7.24 14.37
N MET A 194 14.97 8.07 15.41
CA MET A 194 14.20 9.30 15.44
C MET A 194 14.95 10.36 16.25
N ASP A 195 14.67 11.62 15.97
CA ASP A 195 15.06 12.74 16.80
C ASP A 195 14.61 12.54 18.27
N PRO A 196 15.51 12.72 19.26
CA PRO A 196 15.20 12.52 20.67
C PRO A 196 14.04 13.37 21.18
N GLU A 197 13.98 14.66 20.81
CA GLU A 197 12.94 15.57 21.29
C GLU A 197 11.58 15.19 20.72
N LYS A 198 11.53 14.84 19.43
CA LYS A 198 10.30 14.33 18.80
C LYS A 198 9.84 13.04 19.45
N LEU A 199 10.77 12.13 19.75
CA LEU A 199 10.47 10.85 20.38
C LEU A 199 9.89 11.04 21.79
N ILE A 200 10.45 11.97 22.58
CA ILE A 200 9.90 12.37 23.89
C ILE A 200 8.46 12.87 23.74
N ASN A 201 8.22 13.80 22.80
CA ASN A 201 6.88 14.36 22.57
C ASN A 201 5.85 13.26 22.26
N ILE A 202 6.20 12.29 21.40
CA ILE A 202 5.33 11.15 21.09
C ILE A 202 5.07 10.28 22.32
N ARG A 203 6.08 10.05 23.18
CA ARG A 203 5.92 9.29 24.42
C ARG A 203 5.02 10.00 25.43
N ILE A 204 5.16 11.31 25.57
CA ILE A 204 4.31 12.14 26.44
C ILE A 204 2.85 12.06 25.98
N GLU A 205 2.58 12.26 24.68
CA GLU A 205 1.22 12.17 24.13
C GLU A 205 0.61 10.78 24.32
N ARG A 206 1.41 9.72 24.19
CA ARG A 206 0.95 8.37 24.48
C ARG A 206 0.55 8.18 25.94
N LEU A 207 1.37 8.65 26.89
CA LEU A 207 1.06 8.55 28.31
C LEU A 207 -0.24 9.28 28.66
N LYS A 208 -0.43 10.50 28.11
CA LYS A 208 -1.67 11.27 28.25
C LYS A 208 -2.89 10.48 27.76
N THR A 209 -2.79 9.85 26.59
CA THR A 209 -3.88 9.04 26.02
C THR A 209 -4.22 7.81 26.88
N MET A 210 -3.25 7.28 27.64
CA MET A 210 -3.45 6.15 28.55
C MET A 210 -3.90 6.56 29.95
N GLY A 211 -4.13 7.86 30.20
CA GLY A 211 -4.50 8.37 31.52
C GLY A 211 -3.40 8.21 32.58
N LEU A 212 -2.16 7.94 32.16
CA LEU A 212 -1.02 7.77 33.04
C LEU A 212 -0.34 9.13 33.27
N PRO A 213 0.10 9.45 34.49
CA PRO A 213 0.89 10.63 34.73
C PRO A 213 2.17 10.58 33.87
N SER A 214 2.65 11.73 33.42
CA SER A 214 3.93 11.86 32.70
C SER A 214 5.06 11.44 33.64
N SER A 215 5.31 10.13 33.74
CA SER A 215 6.36 9.61 34.60
C SER A 215 7.71 10.10 34.09
N VAL A 216 8.51 10.63 35.02
CA VAL A 216 9.73 11.42 34.74
C VAL A 216 10.85 10.59 34.08
N SER A 217 10.79 9.26 34.12
CA SER A 217 11.87 8.37 33.63
C SER A 217 11.69 7.89 32.17
N TYR A 218 10.47 7.55 31.74
CA TYR A 218 10.21 6.98 30.40
C TYR A 218 10.35 8.00 29.24
N ALA A 219 10.27 9.29 29.58
CA ALA A 219 10.34 10.41 28.66
C ALA A 219 11.44 11.43 29.04
N SER A 220 12.43 11.05 29.87
CA SER A 220 13.59 11.89 30.10
C SER A 220 14.52 11.88 28.89
N LEU A 221 15.18 13.02 28.65
CA LEU A 221 16.12 13.17 27.54
C LEU A 221 17.31 12.23 27.70
N GLU A 222 17.79 12.05 28.94
CA GLU A 222 18.90 11.16 29.25
C GLU A 222 18.57 9.71 28.90
N ARG A 223 17.36 9.25 29.25
CA ARG A 223 16.93 7.87 28.95
C ARG A 223 16.76 7.65 27.46
N VAL A 224 16.12 8.58 26.76
CA VAL A 224 15.95 8.48 25.30
C VAL A 224 17.29 8.50 24.58
N ALA A 225 18.24 9.33 25.02
CA ALA A 225 19.59 9.35 24.47
C ALA A 225 20.33 8.03 24.67
N GLU A 226 20.23 7.43 25.87
CA GLU A 226 20.80 6.11 26.17
C GLU A 226 20.22 5.02 25.25
N GLU A 227 18.90 4.97 25.10
CA GLU A 227 18.22 4.00 24.25
C GLU A 227 18.62 4.13 22.77
N LEU A 228 18.70 5.37 22.28
CA LEU A 228 19.09 5.65 20.89
C LEU A 228 20.56 5.29 20.63
N GLU A 229 21.47 5.57 21.58
CA GLU A 229 22.88 5.20 21.40
C GLU A 229 23.08 3.68 21.48
N HIS A 230 22.37 3.00 22.39
CA HIS A 230 22.33 1.55 22.44
C HIS A 230 21.87 0.95 21.09
N ALA A 231 20.77 1.49 20.53
CA ALA A 231 20.25 1.08 19.23
C ALA A 231 21.26 1.31 18.09
N ARG A 232 21.87 2.49 18.02
CA ARG A 232 22.91 2.82 17.02
C ARG A 232 24.11 1.88 17.09
N SER A 233 24.54 1.52 18.30
CA SER A 233 25.61 0.55 18.50
C SER A 233 25.26 -0.81 17.90
N LEU A 234 24.04 -1.31 18.15
CA LEU A 234 23.57 -2.56 17.56
C LEU A 234 23.44 -2.48 16.04
N PHE A 235 22.93 -1.37 15.50
CA PHE A 235 22.81 -1.17 14.05
C PHE A 235 24.17 -1.25 13.36
N ARG A 236 25.21 -0.62 13.94
CA ARG A 236 26.59 -0.71 13.44
C ARG A 236 27.11 -2.15 13.44
N ARG A 237 26.84 -2.92 14.50
CA ARG A 237 27.27 -4.33 14.60
C ARG A 237 26.58 -5.23 13.57
N LEU A 238 25.29 -5.00 13.31
CA LEU A 238 24.52 -5.77 12.32
C LEU A 238 24.77 -5.30 10.88
N GLY A 239 25.29 -4.09 10.67
CA GLY A 239 25.50 -3.51 9.34
C GLY A 239 24.20 -3.25 8.58
N CYS A 240 23.12 -2.96 9.31
CA CYS A 240 21.78 -2.79 8.75
C CYS A 240 21.60 -1.43 8.08
N LEU A 241 20.57 -1.31 7.24
CA LEU A 241 20.12 0.01 6.76
C LEU A 241 19.57 0.80 7.95
N VAL A 242 19.96 2.05 8.13
CA VAL A 242 19.37 2.93 9.16
C VAL A 242 18.54 4.01 8.50
N VAL A 243 17.28 4.12 8.91
CA VAL A 243 16.32 5.11 8.40
C VAL A 243 15.87 6.02 9.55
N ASP A 244 16.02 7.31 9.35
CA ASP A 244 15.48 8.33 10.26
C ASP A 244 14.02 8.61 9.91
N VAL A 245 13.11 8.29 10.84
CA VAL A 245 11.66 8.42 10.67
C VAL A 245 11.10 9.74 11.22
N THR A 246 11.97 10.69 11.60
CA THR A 246 11.56 12.00 12.12
C THR A 246 10.72 12.75 11.10
N ASP A 247 9.49 13.12 11.49
CA ASP A 247 8.52 13.86 10.67
C ASP A 247 8.19 13.24 9.30
N ARG A 248 8.52 11.95 9.10
CA ARG A 248 8.21 11.23 7.85
C ARG A 248 6.89 10.48 7.91
N ALA A 249 6.23 10.42 6.77
CA ALA A 249 5.09 9.53 6.56
C ALA A 249 5.53 8.06 6.50
N ILE A 250 4.61 7.15 6.78
CA ILE A 250 4.87 5.69 6.71
C ILE A 250 5.19 5.28 5.27
N GLU A 251 4.47 5.84 4.30
CA GLU A 251 4.65 5.61 2.87
C GLU A 251 6.05 6.03 2.38
N GLU A 252 6.52 7.18 2.86
CA GLU A 252 7.84 7.71 2.50
C GLU A 252 8.95 6.83 3.09
N THR A 253 8.82 6.48 4.37
CA THR A 253 9.76 5.58 5.06
C THR A 253 9.83 4.21 4.37
N ALA A 254 8.67 3.66 4.01
CA ALA A 254 8.59 2.40 3.26
C ALA A 254 9.27 2.52 1.88
N GLY A 255 9.07 3.64 1.17
CA GLY A 255 9.74 3.90 -0.11
C GLY A 255 11.27 3.81 -0.01
N ILE A 256 11.85 4.48 0.99
CA ILE A 256 13.30 4.45 1.26
C ILE A 256 13.81 3.02 1.48
N ILE A 257 13.09 2.25 2.30
CA ILE A 257 13.46 0.86 2.61
C ILE A 257 13.42 -0.01 1.34
N LEU A 258 12.35 0.09 0.56
CA LEU A 258 12.15 -0.72 -0.63
C LEU A 258 13.14 -0.36 -1.74
N ASP A 259 13.46 0.92 -1.92
CA ASP A 259 14.44 1.35 -2.92
C ASP A 259 15.86 0.93 -2.52
N ALA A 260 16.24 1.08 -1.24
CA ALA A 260 17.53 0.62 -0.75
C ALA A 260 17.74 -0.89 -0.89
N ARG A 261 16.66 -1.70 -0.85
CA ARG A 261 16.73 -3.14 -1.12
C ARG A 261 17.00 -3.47 -2.58
N LYS A 262 16.41 -2.74 -3.53
CA LYS A 262 16.62 -2.99 -4.97
C LYS A 262 18.08 -2.85 -5.39
N HIS A 263 18.85 -2.04 -4.68
CA HIS A 263 20.29 -1.82 -4.95
C HIS A 263 21.22 -2.75 -4.17
N ARG A 264 20.68 -3.65 -3.35
CA ARG A 264 21.42 -4.60 -2.50
C ARG A 264 21.28 -6.06 -2.92
N ILE A 265 20.46 -6.33 -3.95
CA ILE A 265 20.30 -7.63 -4.62
C ILE A 265 21.08 -7.55 -5.93
#